data_AF-A0A418SWQ1-F1
#
_entry.id   AF-A0A418SWQ1-F1
#
_cell.length_a   1.000
_cell.length_b   1.000
_cell.length_c   1.000
_cell.angle_alpha   90.00
_cell.angle_beta   90.00
_cell.angle_gamma   90.00
#
_symmetry.space_group_name_H-M   'P 1'
#
loop_
_entity.id
_entity.type
_entity.pdbx_description
1 polymer ?
#
loop_
_entity_poly.entity_id
_entity_poly.type
_entity_poly.pdbx_seq_one_letter_code
_entity_poly.pdbx_strand_id
1 'polypeptide(L)'
;MPVPADDQATTTPADAPDPVVEPVIAGPDTYIRLQSLRTEAEAEEALTKWRKDFPGAGMWRLPGDWFGVALGPLEEETAQAWLGVFRQGGILPDDAFTSHADEMGVVVTPGEAPDLPAPDGTREMPPVHEVQQALRWAGLYEGDIDGKPGPQTNAAIQAEVLAERLSPDPGTAMQKLIERREAWRKEMGLTLLEDEHTGLSLMAPLDKLQFDRTERALSIYGPANGSGGALILFSQPGGQQELLDLSGLITALGWVPQPERQIESGHVLLKGQNSDHFGRAEGWVRDGRAEGFVLVWPAADAKTHERLAAEMSDSLTRFETEDNEAAASEDAATGPEVTPVQQ
;
A
#
# COMPACT_ATOMS: atom_id res chain seq x y z
N MET A 1 -90.85 -23.84 -49.86
CA MET A 1 -91.00 -22.38 -49.69
C MET A 1 -91.56 -22.13 -48.30
N PRO A 2 -91.03 -21.17 -47.51
CA PRO A 2 -89.69 -20.58 -47.58
C PRO A 2 -88.66 -21.67 -47.15
N VAL A 3 -87.66 -21.58 -46.26
CA VAL A 3 -86.96 -20.53 -45.44
C VAL A 3 -85.48 -21.00 -45.31
N PRO A 4 -84.51 -20.12 -44.93
CA PRO A 4 -83.11 -20.52 -44.75
C PRO A 4 -82.80 -21.04 -43.34
N ALA A 5 -81.64 -21.67 -43.19
CA ALA A 5 -80.96 -21.90 -41.92
C ALA A 5 -79.49 -21.49 -42.07
N ASP A 6 -79.13 -20.35 -41.48
CA ASP A 6 -77.77 -20.17 -40.98
C ASP A 6 -77.67 -20.93 -39.66
N ASP A 7 -76.58 -21.67 -39.45
CA ASP A 7 -76.05 -21.95 -38.12
C ASP A 7 -74.53 -21.84 -38.18
N GLN A 8 -73.94 -21.13 -37.22
CA GLN A 8 -72.55 -20.67 -37.34
C GLN A 8 -71.58 -21.63 -36.65
N ALA A 9 -70.38 -21.74 -37.22
CA ALA A 9 -69.32 -22.55 -36.64
C ALA A 9 -68.94 -22.02 -35.24
N THR A 10 -69.14 -22.84 -34.21
CA THR A 10 -68.73 -22.55 -32.83
C THR A 10 -67.21 -22.53 -32.71
N THR A 11 -66.63 -21.34 -32.76
CA THR A 11 -65.21 -21.12 -32.48
C THR A 11 -64.94 -21.31 -30.98
N THR A 12 -64.24 -22.38 -30.62
CA THR A 12 -63.59 -22.51 -29.31
C THR A 12 -62.64 -21.33 -29.09
N PRO A 13 -62.65 -20.63 -27.94
CA PRO A 13 -61.63 -19.65 -27.62
C PRO A 13 -60.24 -20.31 -27.59
N ALA A 14 -59.25 -19.69 -28.23
CA ALA A 14 -57.88 -20.15 -28.12
C ALA A 14 -57.34 -19.88 -26.71
N ASP A 15 -56.55 -20.83 -26.21
CA ASP A 15 -55.83 -20.70 -24.95
C ASP A 15 -54.86 -19.51 -25.01
N ALA A 16 -54.92 -18.62 -24.02
CA ALA A 16 -54.04 -17.46 -23.96
C ALA A 16 -52.82 -17.84 -23.12
N PRO A 17 -51.58 -17.74 -23.64
CA PRO A 17 -50.40 -18.10 -22.86
C PRO A 17 -50.28 -17.18 -21.64
N ASP A 18 -50.03 -17.78 -20.47
CA ASP A 18 -49.74 -17.02 -19.25
C ASP A 18 -48.61 -16.01 -19.49
N PRO A 19 -48.71 -14.80 -18.93
CA PRO A 19 -47.64 -13.82 -19.04
C PRO A 19 -46.37 -14.38 -18.39
N VAL A 20 -45.32 -14.57 -19.19
CA VAL A 20 -43.99 -14.90 -18.67
C VAL A 20 -43.56 -13.74 -17.78
N VAL A 21 -43.64 -13.97 -16.46
CA VAL A 21 -43.08 -13.05 -15.48
C VAL A 21 -41.58 -13.12 -15.64
N GLU A 22 -41.00 -12.15 -16.35
CA GLU A 22 -39.56 -11.95 -16.37
C GLU A 22 -39.09 -11.86 -14.91
N PRO A 23 -38.04 -12.60 -14.51
CA PRO A 23 -37.56 -12.55 -13.14
C PRO A 23 -37.10 -11.13 -12.85
N VAL A 24 -37.89 -10.41 -12.06
CA VAL A 24 -37.49 -9.13 -11.49
C VAL A 24 -36.27 -9.43 -10.64
N ILE A 25 -35.08 -9.12 -11.16
CA ILE A 25 -33.85 -9.12 -10.38
C ILE A 25 -34.11 -8.08 -9.30
N ALA A 26 -34.30 -8.56 -8.07
CA ALA A 26 -34.40 -7.69 -6.91
C ALA A 26 -33.12 -6.87 -6.86
N GLY A 27 -33.25 -5.55 -6.74
CA GLY A 27 -32.09 -4.72 -6.43
C GLY A 27 -31.52 -5.12 -5.07
N PRO A 28 -30.24 -4.79 -4.80
CA PRO A 28 -29.57 -5.15 -3.57
C PRO A 28 -30.43 -4.75 -2.35
N ASP A 29 -30.57 -5.67 -1.40
CA ASP A 29 -31.47 -5.54 -0.25
C ASP A 29 -30.75 -5.65 1.10
N THR A 30 -29.46 -6.02 1.09
CA THR A 30 -28.73 -6.43 2.28
C THR A 30 -27.94 -5.24 2.84
N TYR A 31 -27.93 -5.10 4.17
CA TYR A 31 -27.27 -4.01 4.89
C TYR A 31 -26.28 -4.55 5.92
N ILE A 32 -25.04 -4.06 5.93
CA ILE A 32 -24.09 -4.34 7.01
C ILE A 32 -24.47 -3.45 8.21
N ARG A 33 -24.96 -4.06 9.30
CA ARG A 33 -25.42 -3.35 10.49
C ARG A 33 -24.26 -3.10 11.44
N LEU A 34 -23.85 -1.83 11.55
CA LEU A 34 -22.69 -1.40 12.33
C LEU A 34 -23.00 -1.28 13.82
N GLN A 35 -24.25 -0.91 14.17
CA GLN A 35 -24.67 -0.73 15.56
C GLN A 35 -26.19 -0.83 15.72
N SER A 36 -26.65 -1.15 16.94
CA SER A 36 -28.06 -1.17 17.32
C SER A 36 -28.24 -0.52 18.70
N LEU A 37 -29.18 0.43 18.81
CA LEU A 37 -29.23 1.44 19.87
C LEU A 37 -30.66 1.67 20.38
N ARG A 38 -30.79 2.11 21.64
CA ARG A 38 -32.08 2.18 22.35
C ARG A 38 -32.82 3.49 22.15
N THR A 39 -32.12 4.56 21.80
CA THR A 39 -32.72 5.88 21.60
C THR A 39 -32.24 6.51 20.30
N GLU A 40 -33.06 7.44 19.78
CA GLU A 40 -32.78 8.19 18.57
C GLU A 40 -31.51 9.05 18.71
N ALA A 41 -31.34 9.73 19.85
CA ALA A 41 -30.17 10.59 20.12
C ALA A 41 -28.84 9.80 20.17
N GLU A 42 -28.82 8.60 20.78
CA GLU A 42 -27.64 7.71 20.71
C GLU A 42 -27.33 7.32 19.26
N ALA A 43 -28.36 7.09 18.44
CA ALA A 43 -28.22 6.68 17.06
C ALA A 43 -27.77 7.83 16.14
N GLU A 44 -28.19 9.07 16.40
CA GLU A 44 -27.67 10.27 15.72
C GLU A 44 -26.19 10.51 16.05
N GLU A 45 -25.77 10.34 17.31
CA GLU A 45 -24.36 10.43 17.70
C GLU A 45 -23.53 9.31 17.06
N ALA A 46 -24.02 8.06 17.10
CA ALA A 46 -23.38 6.92 16.47
C ALA A 46 -23.27 7.08 14.95
N LEU A 47 -24.32 7.54 14.27
CA LEU A 47 -24.31 7.87 12.84
C LEU A 47 -23.24 8.93 12.53
N THR A 48 -23.17 9.98 13.34
CA THR A 48 -22.17 11.05 13.22
C THR A 48 -20.73 10.55 13.44
N LYS A 49 -20.55 9.53 14.27
CA LYS A 49 -19.27 8.82 14.41
C LYS A 49 -18.97 7.96 13.17
N TRP A 50 -19.85 7.03 12.82
CA TRP A 50 -19.66 6.08 11.72
C TRP A 50 -19.48 6.74 10.35
N ARG A 51 -20.09 7.91 10.11
CA ARG A 51 -19.90 8.69 8.88
C ARG A 51 -18.48 9.24 8.66
N LYS A 52 -17.58 9.10 9.64
CA LYS A 52 -16.14 9.41 9.47
C LYS A 52 -15.43 8.30 8.69
N ASP A 53 -15.73 7.05 9.02
CA ASP A 53 -15.11 5.86 8.43
C ASP A 53 -15.89 5.34 7.22
N PHE A 54 -17.21 5.63 7.18
CA PHE A 54 -18.15 5.25 6.13
C PHE A 54 -19.17 6.37 5.85
N PRO A 55 -18.85 7.37 4.99
CA PRO A 55 -19.71 8.52 4.73
C PRO A 55 -21.15 8.19 4.30
N GLY A 56 -21.34 7.09 3.57
CA GLY A 56 -22.66 6.59 3.14
C GLY A 56 -23.52 5.94 4.22
N ALA A 57 -23.08 5.84 5.48
CA ALA A 57 -23.88 5.22 6.53
C ALA A 57 -25.26 5.88 6.71
N GLY A 58 -26.31 5.08 6.89
CA GLY A 58 -27.68 5.52 7.14
C GLY A 58 -28.17 5.16 8.55
N MET A 59 -29.36 5.64 8.91
CA MET A 59 -30.02 5.34 10.18
C MET A 59 -31.49 4.96 9.98
N TRP A 60 -31.89 3.86 10.62
CA TRP A 60 -33.22 3.27 10.56
C TRP A 60 -33.83 3.10 11.95
N ARG A 61 -35.16 3.12 12.03
CA ARG A 61 -35.94 2.70 13.20
C ARG A 61 -36.43 1.28 12.93
N LEU A 62 -35.80 0.34 13.63
CA LEU A 62 -35.99 -1.09 13.53
C LEU A 62 -37.29 -1.54 14.23
N PRO A 63 -37.78 -2.76 13.96
CA PRO A 63 -38.84 -3.38 14.75
C PRO A 63 -38.51 -3.43 16.26
N GLY A 64 -39.52 -3.21 17.10
CA GLY A 64 -39.37 -3.27 18.57
C GLY A 64 -38.74 -2.03 19.20
N ASP A 65 -38.89 -0.86 18.57
CA ASP A 65 -38.45 0.46 19.06
C ASP A 65 -36.94 0.54 19.36
N TRP A 66 -36.14 -0.06 18.47
CA TRP A 66 -34.70 0.11 18.38
C TRP A 66 -34.33 1.00 17.20
N PHE A 67 -33.11 1.55 17.22
CA PHE A 67 -32.50 2.26 16.10
C PHE A 67 -31.29 1.48 15.60
N GLY A 68 -31.05 1.49 14.29
CA GLY A 68 -29.95 0.80 13.63
C GLY A 68 -29.14 1.75 12.77
N VAL A 69 -27.81 1.69 12.86
CA VAL A 69 -26.89 2.37 11.93
C VAL A 69 -26.28 1.30 11.03
N ALA A 70 -26.34 1.50 9.71
CA ALA A 70 -25.96 0.48 8.74
C ALA A 70 -25.38 1.06 7.43
N LEU A 71 -24.72 0.19 6.67
CA LEU A 71 -24.20 0.43 5.31
C LEU A 71 -25.00 -0.38 4.31
N GLY A 72 -25.44 0.24 3.23
CA GLY A 72 -26.14 -0.42 2.14
C GLY A 72 -27.18 0.47 1.46
N PRO A 73 -27.99 -0.08 0.54
CA PRO A 73 -28.03 -1.51 0.20
C PRO A 73 -26.76 -2.02 -0.50
N LEU A 74 -26.50 -3.33 -0.35
CA LEU A 74 -25.44 -4.11 -0.99
C LEU A 74 -26.00 -5.47 -1.44
N GLU A 75 -25.32 -6.09 -2.41
CA GLU A 75 -25.54 -7.51 -2.74
C GLU A 75 -25.11 -8.40 -1.56
N GLU A 76 -25.83 -9.49 -1.30
CA GLU A 76 -25.63 -10.33 -0.11
C GLU A 76 -24.17 -10.81 0.04
N GLU A 77 -23.60 -11.37 -1.04
CA GLU A 77 -22.20 -11.85 -1.08
C GLU A 77 -21.18 -10.71 -0.83
N THR A 78 -21.49 -9.51 -1.33
CA THR A 78 -20.66 -8.32 -1.12
C THR A 78 -20.73 -7.85 0.33
N ALA A 79 -21.92 -7.82 0.91
CA ALA A 79 -22.13 -7.45 2.30
C ALA A 79 -21.45 -8.45 3.27
N GLN A 80 -21.51 -9.75 2.98
CA GLN A 80 -20.85 -10.79 3.77
C GLN A 80 -19.32 -10.72 3.67
N ALA A 81 -18.77 -10.56 2.45
CA ALA A 81 -17.33 -10.45 2.24
C ALA A 81 -16.73 -9.23 2.96
N TRP A 82 -17.34 -8.05 2.79
CA TRP A 82 -16.88 -6.83 3.45
C TRP A 82 -17.11 -6.82 4.97
N LEU A 83 -18.18 -7.43 5.47
CA LEU A 83 -18.36 -7.65 6.92
C LEU A 83 -17.21 -8.50 7.51
N GLY A 84 -16.79 -9.56 6.82
CA GLY A 84 -15.65 -10.37 7.24
C GLY A 84 -14.36 -9.55 7.33
N VAL A 85 -14.07 -8.77 6.28
CA VAL A 85 -12.91 -7.86 6.20
C VAL A 85 -12.93 -6.81 7.32
N PHE A 86 -14.04 -6.10 7.53
CA PHE A 86 -14.12 -5.03 8.53
C PHE A 86 -14.08 -5.55 9.98
N ARG A 87 -14.64 -6.74 10.26
CA ARG A 87 -14.50 -7.44 11.56
C ARG A 87 -13.06 -7.84 11.81
N GLN A 88 -12.45 -8.56 10.87
CA GLN A 88 -11.05 -9.00 11.00
C GLN A 88 -10.11 -7.81 11.17
N GLY A 89 -10.45 -6.66 10.57
CA GLY A 89 -9.72 -5.39 10.67
C GLY A 89 -9.98 -4.57 11.94
N GLY A 90 -10.88 -5.01 12.82
CA GLY A 90 -11.25 -4.28 14.04
C GLY A 90 -12.03 -2.97 13.80
N ILE A 91 -12.48 -2.70 12.57
CA ILE A 91 -13.34 -1.53 12.26
C ILE A 91 -14.77 -1.78 12.73
N LEU A 92 -15.28 -3.01 12.56
CA LEU A 92 -16.56 -3.45 13.09
C LEU A 92 -16.36 -4.44 14.25
N PRO A 93 -17.24 -4.42 15.27
CA PRO A 93 -17.18 -5.40 16.35
C PRO A 93 -17.61 -6.80 15.86
N ASP A 94 -17.20 -7.84 16.61
CA ASP A 94 -17.52 -9.24 16.30
C ASP A 94 -19.04 -9.50 16.22
N ASP A 95 -19.88 -8.70 16.86
CA ASP A 95 -21.34 -8.83 16.84
C ASP A 95 -22.05 -8.02 15.72
N ALA A 96 -21.33 -7.28 14.88
CA ALA A 96 -21.90 -6.66 13.67
C ALA A 96 -22.36 -7.74 12.66
N PHE A 97 -23.51 -7.57 12.00
CA PHE A 97 -24.05 -8.57 11.07
C PHE A 97 -24.87 -7.98 9.92
N THR A 98 -25.13 -8.79 8.90
CA THR A 98 -25.96 -8.43 7.74
C THR A 98 -27.45 -8.58 8.05
N SER A 99 -28.27 -7.58 7.69
CA SER A 99 -29.74 -7.62 7.79
C SER A 99 -30.39 -7.28 6.45
N HIS A 100 -31.53 -7.89 6.13
CA HIS A 100 -32.27 -7.61 4.89
C HIS A 100 -33.19 -6.39 5.00
N ALA A 101 -33.62 -5.84 3.87
CA ALA A 101 -34.38 -4.59 3.80
C ALA A 101 -35.72 -4.61 4.57
N ASP A 102 -36.35 -5.77 4.70
CA ASP A 102 -37.59 -5.97 5.45
C ASP A 102 -37.37 -5.99 6.98
N GLU A 103 -36.21 -6.46 7.45
CA GLU A 103 -35.80 -6.37 8.86
C GLU A 103 -35.48 -4.93 9.30
N MET A 104 -35.04 -4.08 8.37
CA MET A 104 -34.55 -2.72 8.66
C MET A 104 -35.66 -1.71 9.01
N GLY A 105 -36.94 -2.04 8.83
CA GLY A 105 -38.06 -1.20 9.27
C GLY A 105 -38.18 0.13 8.50
N VAL A 106 -38.05 1.26 9.18
CA VAL A 106 -38.31 2.59 8.59
C VAL A 106 -37.03 3.45 8.57
N VAL A 107 -36.64 3.94 7.40
CA VAL A 107 -35.54 4.93 7.25
C VAL A 107 -35.84 6.18 8.07
N VAL A 108 -34.91 6.60 8.92
CA VAL A 108 -34.98 7.88 9.66
C VAL A 108 -34.04 8.90 9.02
N THR A 109 -32.80 8.50 8.72
CA THR A 109 -31.85 9.27 7.91
C THR A 109 -31.33 8.38 6.79
N PRO A 110 -31.52 8.73 5.51
CA PRO A 110 -31.00 7.92 4.41
C PRO A 110 -29.47 7.88 4.45
N GLY A 111 -28.93 6.72 4.08
CA GLY A 111 -27.54 6.55 3.68
C GLY A 111 -27.38 6.68 2.16
N GLU A 112 -26.20 6.32 1.69
CA GLU A 112 -25.83 6.14 0.28
C GLU A 112 -25.22 4.74 0.14
N ALA A 113 -25.54 4.04 -0.95
CA ALA A 113 -24.97 2.73 -1.21
C ALA A 113 -23.44 2.87 -1.32
N PRO A 114 -22.65 2.18 -0.48
CA PRO A 114 -21.21 2.42 -0.41
C PRO A 114 -20.52 1.83 -1.64
N ASP A 115 -19.52 2.55 -2.17
CA ASP A 115 -18.67 2.07 -3.26
C ASP A 115 -17.72 0.98 -2.74
N LEU A 116 -18.26 -0.24 -2.66
CA LEU A 116 -17.59 -1.45 -2.21
C LEU A 116 -17.75 -2.51 -3.31
N PRO A 117 -16.65 -2.91 -4.00
CA PRO A 117 -16.73 -3.85 -5.09
C PRO A 117 -17.11 -5.25 -4.59
N ALA A 118 -17.86 -5.98 -5.43
CA ALA A 118 -18.17 -7.38 -5.20
C ALA A 118 -16.91 -8.24 -5.17
N PRO A 119 -16.94 -9.41 -4.49
CA PRO A 119 -15.84 -10.36 -4.55
C PRO A 119 -15.75 -11.02 -5.94
N ASP A 120 -14.70 -10.73 -6.71
CA ASP A 120 -14.38 -11.36 -8.00
C ASP A 120 -13.86 -12.82 -7.86
N GLY A 121 -14.32 -13.55 -6.83
CA GLY A 121 -13.77 -14.81 -6.37
C GLY A 121 -12.45 -14.69 -5.58
N THR A 122 -11.93 -15.82 -5.09
CA THR A 122 -10.65 -15.89 -4.37
C THR A 122 -9.48 -15.97 -5.34
N ARG A 123 -8.49 -15.09 -5.20
CA ARG A 123 -7.25 -15.13 -5.98
C ARG A 123 -6.11 -15.76 -5.17
N GLU A 124 -5.20 -16.45 -5.84
CA GLU A 124 -3.91 -16.80 -5.24
C GLU A 124 -3.12 -15.52 -4.90
N MET A 125 -2.41 -15.54 -3.78
CA MET A 125 -1.60 -14.41 -3.33
C MET A 125 -0.35 -14.27 -4.23
N PRO A 126 -0.01 -13.06 -4.72
CA PRO A 126 1.26 -12.82 -5.42
C PRO A 126 2.48 -13.20 -4.57
N PRO A 127 3.68 -13.36 -5.17
CA PRO A 127 4.89 -13.76 -4.45
C PRO A 127 5.16 -12.85 -3.25
N VAL A 128 5.30 -13.43 -2.06
CA VAL A 128 5.29 -12.67 -0.78
C VAL A 128 6.38 -11.60 -0.71
N HIS A 129 7.52 -11.81 -1.37
CA HIS A 129 8.56 -10.80 -1.58
C HIS A 129 8.04 -9.54 -2.29
N GLU A 130 7.32 -9.68 -3.40
CA GLU A 130 6.73 -8.57 -4.15
C GLU A 130 5.64 -7.87 -3.33
N VAL A 131 4.86 -8.64 -2.58
CA VAL A 131 3.84 -8.13 -1.64
C VAL A 131 4.49 -7.30 -0.52
N GLN A 132 5.57 -7.80 0.11
CA GLN A 132 6.33 -7.07 1.14
C GLN A 132 6.90 -5.75 0.60
N GLN A 133 7.51 -5.75 -0.59
CA GLN A 133 8.01 -4.51 -1.22
C GLN A 133 6.87 -3.53 -1.53
N ALA A 134 5.76 -4.01 -2.08
CA ALA A 134 4.64 -3.14 -2.46
C ALA A 134 3.93 -2.54 -1.23
N LEU A 135 3.84 -3.28 -0.11
CA LEU A 135 3.34 -2.78 1.17
C LEU A 135 4.31 -1.80 1.84
N ARG A 136 5.62 -2.00 1.69
CA ARG A 136 6.65 -1.03 2.11
C ARG A 136 6.53 0.27 1.32
N TRP A 137 6.35 0.19 0.01
CA TRP A 137 6.05 1.33 -0.87
C TRP A 137 4.70 2.02 -0.54
N ALA A 138 3.72 1.28 -0.02
CA ALA A 138 2.46 1.84 0.48
C ALA A 138 2.60 2.56 1.85
N GLY A 139 3.74 2.41 2.54
CA GLY A 139 3.94 2.92 3.90
C GLY A 139 3.34 2.03 5.00
N LEU A 140 2.97 0.79 4.67
CA LEU A 140 2.24 -0.14 5.56
C LEU A 140 3.12 -1.25 6.15
N TYR A 141 4.37 -1.40 5.70
CA TYR A 141 5.27 -2.47 6.12
C TYR A 141 6.71 -1.99 6.32
N GLU A 142 7.18 -2.06 7.57
CA GLU A 142 8.57 -1.72 7.96
C GLU A 142 9.45 -2.96 8.22
N GLY A 143 8.92 -4.18 8.05
CA GLY A 143 9.67 -5.42 8.23
C GLY A 143 10.62 -5.77 7.08
N ASP A 144 11.37 -6.86 7.26
CA ASP A 144 12.29 -7.39 6.26
C ASP A 144 11.57 -7.86 4.98
N ILE A 145 12.18 -7.65 3.81
CA ILE A 145 11.72 -8.24 2.53
C ILE A 145 12.28 -9.67 2.42
N ASP A 146 11.85 -10.56 3.32
CA ASP A 146 12.44 -11.88 3.51
C ASP A 146 11.77 -13.01 2.72
N GLY A 147 10.70 -12.68 1.97
CA GLY A 147 9.90 -13.59 1.16
C GLY A 147 8.95 -14.49 1.95
N LYS A 148 8.76 -14.29 3.26
CA LYS A 148 7.98 -15.19 4.13
C LYS A 148 6.74 -14.50 4.69
N PRO A 149 5.57 -15.18 4.72
CA PRO A 149 4.38 -14.63 5.36
C PRO A 149 4.53 -14.66 6.88
N GLY A 150 4.21 -13.55 7.54
CA GLY A 150 4.29 -13.41 8.99
C GLY A 150 3.21 -12.46 9.54
N PRO A 151 3.10 -12.31 10.88
CA PRO A 151 2.06 -11.49 11.50
C PRO A 151 2.05 -10.03 11.04
N GLN A 152 3.22 -9.42 10.87
CA GLN A 152 3.35 -8.07 10.31
C GLN A 152 2.88 -7.99 8.85
N THR A 153 3.27 -8.96 8.01
CA THR A 153 2.88 -9.01 6.59
C THR A 153 1.37 -9.15 6.47
N ASN A 154 0.75 -10.03 7.27
CA ASN A 154 -0.70 -10.23 7.30
C ASN A 154 -1.45 -8.97 7.75
N ALA A 155 -0.94 -8.26 8.77
CA ALA A 155 -1.52 -7.00 9.23
C ALA A 155 -1.39 -5.87 8.17
N ALA A 156 -0.28 -5.82 7.45
CA ALA A 156 -0.06 -4.85 6.36
C ALA A 156 -0.97 -5.13 5.13
N ILE A 157 -1.09 -6.40 4.70
CA ILE A 157 -2.05 -6.83 3.67
C ILE A 157 -3.46 -6.38 4.03
N GLN A 158 -3.86 -6.59 5.29
CA GLN A 158 -5.15 -6.19 5.82
C GLN A 158 -5.34 -4.67 5.87
N ALA A 159 -4.30 -3.91 6.26
CA ALA A 159 -4.36 -2.45 6.28
C ALA A 159 -4.61 -1.85 4.88
N GLU A 160 -3.94 -2.36 3.84
CA GLU A 160 -4.17 -1.94 2.44
C GLU A 160 -5.62 -2.23 2.01
N VAL A 161 -6.11 -3.45 2.27
CA VAL A 161 -7.50 -3.86 1.97
C VAL A 161 -8.52 -2.92 2.60
N LEU A 162 -8.31 -2.49 3.85
CA LEU A 162 -9.22 -1.62 4.59
C LEU A 162 -9.12 -0.14 4.21
N ALA A 163 -7.91 0.31 3.83
CA ALA A 163 -7.62 1.69 3.43
C ALA A 163 -8.11 2.00 2.01
N GLU A 164 -7.83 1.10 1.06
CA GLU A 164 -8.13 1.30 -0.36
C GLU A 164 -9.50 0.75 -0.76
N ARG A 165 -9.99 -0.30 -0.07
CA ARG A 165 -11.30 -0.94 -0.27
C ARG A 165 -11.56 -1.46 -1.70
N LEU A 166 -10.48 -1.65 -2.49
CA LEU A 166 -10.54 -2.05 -3.91
C LEU A 166 -10.89 -3.53 -4.16
N SER A 167 -10.90 -4.38 -3.12
CA SER A 167 -11.28 -5.79 -3.18
C SER A 167 -11.38 -6.35 -1.76
N PRO A 168 -12.40 -7.17 -1.41
CA PRO A 168 -12.40 -7.92 -0.15
C PRO A 168 -11.47 -9.15 -0.20
N ASP A 169 -11.11 -9.63 -1.40
CA ASP A 169 -10.13 -10.71 -1.60
C ASP A 169 -8.69 -10.18 -1.48
N PRO A 170 -7.87 -10.67 -0.54
CA PRO A 170 -6.51 -10.19 -0.32
C PRO A 170 -5.55 -10.39 -1.50
N GLY A 171 -5.67 -11.49 -2.26
CA GLY A 171 -4.80 -11.74 -3.41
C GLY A 171 -5.02 -10.71 -4.52
N THR A 172 -6.28 -10.37 -4.78
CA THR A 172 -6.69 -9.32 -5.73
C THR A 172 -6.35 -7.92 -5.23
N ALA A 173 -6.45 -7.65 -3.93
CA ALA A 173 -5.98 -6.39 -3.36
C ALA A 173 -4.47 -6.20 -3.53
N MET A 174 -3.65 -7.23 -3.23
CA MET A 174 -2.20 -7.15 -3.41
C MET A 174 -1.79 -7.06 -4.87
N GLN A 175 -2.50 -7.73 -5.78
CA GLN A 175 -2.30 -7.59 -7.23
C GLN A 175 -2.52 -6.12 -7.67
N LYS A 176 -3.63 -5.49 -7.25
CA LYS A 176 -3.93 -4.08 -7.54
C LYS A 176 -2.88 -3.13 -6.92
N LEU A 177 -2.36 -3.43 -5.73
CA LEU A 177 -1.26 -2.68 -5.11
C LEU A 177 0.04 -2.77 -5.93
N ILE A 178 0.44 -3.96 -6.38
CA ILE A 178 1.64 -4.17 -7.21
C ILE A 178 1.49 -3.42 -8.55
N GLU A 179 0.34 -3.53 -9.23
CA GLU A 179 0.03 -2.79 -10.46
C GLU A 179 0.09 -1.26 -10.26
N ARG A 180 -0.40 -0.78 -9.11
CA ARG A 180 -0.40 0.63 -8.72
C ARG A 180 1.00 1.16 -8.41
N ARG A 181 1.86 0.36 -7.77
CA ARG A 181 3.29 0.63 -7.63
C ARG A 181 3.94 0.74 -8.99
N GLU A 182 3.76 -0.26 -9.85
CA GLU A 182 4.34 -0.32 -11.19
C GLU A 182 3.91 0.82 -12.12
N ALA A 183 2.66 1.31 -12.00
CA ALA A 183 2.20 2.50 -12.71
C ALA A 183 2.94 3.76 -12.25
N TRP A 184 3.09 3.95 -10.93
CA TRP A 184 3.79 5.10 -10.35
C TRP A 184 5.31 5.08 -10.63
N ARG A 185 5.97 3.91 -10.64
CA ARG A 185 7.39 3.78 -11.04
C ARG A 185 7.62 4.30 -12.47
N LYS A 186 6.68 4.03 -13.37
CA LYS A 186 6.69 4.51 -14.77
C LYS A 186 6.38 6.00 -14.88
N GLU A 187 5.40 6.50 -14.11
CA GLU A 187 5.07 7.94 -14.03
C GLU A 187 6.25 8.78 -13.49
N MET A 188 6.99 8.24 -12.52
CA MET A 188 8.16 8.90 -11.93
C MET A 188 9.43 8.84 -12.80
N GLY A 189 9.43 8.06 -13.89
CA GLY A 189 10.60 7.85 -14.73
C GLY A 189 11.74 7.12 -14.01
N LEU A 190 11.41 6.12 -13.17
CA LEU A 190 12.44 5.37 -12.45
C LEU A 190 13.26 4.50 -13.41
N THR A 191 14.56 4.73 -13.42
CA THR A 191 15.56 4.01 -14.21
C THR A 191 16.69 3.53 -13.31
N LEU A 192 17.44 2.52 -13.76
CA LEU A 192 18.64 2.09 -13.04
C LEU A 192 19.71 3.19 -13.12
N LEU A 193 20.23 3.58 -11.96
CA LEU A 193 21.39 4.45 -11.81
C LEU A 193 22.56 3.58 -11.35
N GLU A 194 23.61 3.51 -12.14
CA GLU A 194 24.88 2.87 -11.82
C GLU A 194 25.93 3.97 -11.56
N ASP A 195 26.51 4.00 -10.35
CA ASP A 195 27.44 5.04 -9.90
C ASP A 195 28.87 4.51 -9.79
N GLU A 196 29.69 4.76 -10.81
CA GLU A 196 31.06 4.22 -10.95
C GLU A 196 31.97 4.52 -9.74
N HIS A 197 31.75 5.65 -9.06
CA HIS A 197 32.59 6.12 -7.96
C HIS A 197 32.32 5.41 -6.62
N THR A 198 31.06 5.06 -6.33
CA THR A 198 30.71 4.24 -5.16
C THR A 198 30.62 2.74 -5.47
N GLY A 199 30.46 2.36 -6.74
CA GLY A 199 30.17 1.00 -7.16
C GLY A 199 28.77 0.52 -6.73
N LEU A 200 27.83 1.46 -6.54
CA LEU A 200 26.45 1.20 -6.15
C LEU A 200 25.48 1.38 -7.32
N SER A 201 24.41 0.60 -7.29
CA SER A 201 23.33 0.65 -8.26
C SER A 201 21.97 0.67 -7.56
N LEU A 202 21.04 1.53 -8.00
CA LEU A 202 19.66 1.57 -7.50
C LEU A 202 18.67 2.17 -8.52
N MET A 203 17.36 2.11 -8.24
CA MET A 203 16.33 2.75 -9.06
C MET A 203 16.13 4.23 -8.68
N ALA A 204 16.39 5.16 -9.60
CA ALA A 204 16.29 6.60 -9.39
C ALA A 204 15.48 7.32 -10.50
N PRO A 205 14.78 8.43 -10.19
CA PRO A 205 14.13 9.29 -11.18
C PRO A 205 15.17 10.21 -11.85
N LEU A 206 15.87 9.74 -12.87
CA LEU A 206 16.98 10.50 -13.50
C LEU A 206 16.50 11.75 -14.26
N ASP A 207 15.23 11.83 -14.66
CA ASP A 207 14.63 13.09 -15.14
C ASP A 207 14.48 14.17 -14.04
N LYS A 208 14.69 13.81 -12.77
CA LYS A 208 14.54 14.68 -11.59
C LYS A 208 15.85 14.88 -10.81
N LEU A 209 16.92 14.15 -11.15
CA LEU A 209 18.21 14.15 -10.47
C LEU A 209 19.35 14.24 -11.49
N GLN A 210 20.30 15.14 -11.27
CA GLN A 210 21.50 15.31 -12.10
C GLN A 210 22.76 15.15 -11.26
N PHE A 211 23.79 14.49 -11.79
CA PHE A 211 25.09 14.41 -11.12
C PHE A 211 25.67 15.81 -10.91
N ASP A 212 26.14 16.09 -9.68
CA ASP A 212 26.81 17.32 -9.25
C ASP A 212 28.32 17.08 -9.18
N ARG A 213 28.76 16.18 -8.31
CA ARG A 213 30.18 15.84 -8.07
C ARG A 213 30.35 14.57 -7.25
N THR A 214 31.58 14.05 -7.25
CA THR A 214 32.07 13.12 -6.22
C THR A 214 32.78 13.87 -5.10
N GLU A 215 32.70 13.35 -3.87
CA GLU A 215 33.33 13.96 -2.69
C GLU A 215 33.76 12.87 -1.69
N ARG A 216 35.06 12.53 -1.69
CA ARG A 216 35.64 11.38 -0.94
C ARG A 216 34.95 10.05 -1.28
N ALA A 217 34.16 9.48 -0.37
CA ALA A 217 33.44 8.23 -0.53
C ALA A 217 31.97 8.42 -0.97
N LEU A 218 31.63 9.64 -1.40
CA LEU A 218 30.27 10.08 -1.72
C LEU A 218 30.14 10.44 -3.21
N SER A 219 28.98 10.16 -3.79
CA SER A 219 28.55 10.70 -5.09
C SER A 219 27.26 11.49 -4.89
N ILE A 220 27.24 12.74 -5.36
CA ILE A 220 26.17 13.71 -5.08
C ILE A 220 25.41 13.99 -6.37
N TYR A 221 24.10 13.80 -6.32
CA TYR A 221 23.14 14.10 -7.38
C TYR A 221 22.20 15.21 -6.90
N GLY A 222 22.30 16.39 -7.51
CA GLY A 222 21.45 17.54 -7.24
C GLY A 222 20.13 17.54 -8.03
N PRO A 223 19.26 18.54 -7.81
CA PRO A 223 17.96 18.62 -8.47
C PRO A 223 18.07 18.92 -9.97
N ALA A 224 17.40 18.11 -10.79
CA ALA A 224 17.15 18.40 -12.20
C ALA A 224 15.69 18.84 -12.41
N ASN A 225 15.42 19.56 -13.50
CA ASN A 225 14.07 19.91 -13.99
C ASN A 225 13.10 20.49 -12.93
N GLY A 226 13.63 21.21 -11.93
CA GLY A 226 12.83 21.85 -10.87
C GLY A 226 12.33 20.90 -9.78
N SER A 227 12.86 19.69 -9.66
CA SER A 227 12.43 18.68 -8.68
C SER A 227 12.59 19.12 -7.22
N GLY A 228 13.61 19.93 -6.92
CA GLY A 228 14.02 20.28 -5.55
C GLY A 228 14.57 19.10 -4.73
N GLY A 229 14.70 17.92 -5.33
CA GLY A 229 15.23 16.72 -4.67
C GLY A 229 16.73 16.53 -4.89
N ALA A 230 17.36 15.75 -4.02
CA ALA A 230 18.75 15.33 -4.17
C ALA A 230 18.95 13.90 -3.66
N LEU A 231 19.95 13.22 -4.21
CA LEU A 231 20.38 11.88 -3.82
C LEU A 231 21.89 11.91 -3.56
N ILE A 232 22.33 11.35 -2.44
CA ILE A 232 23.75 11.12 -2.15
C ILE A 232 23.94 9.62 -1.99
N LEU A 233 24.81 9.03 -2.79
CA LEU A 233 25.26 7.64 -2.62
C LEU A 233 26.56 7.63 -1.81
N PHE A 234 26.78 6.61 -1.00
CA PHE A 234 28.02 6.45 -0.23
C PHE A 234 28.47 5.00 -0.15
N SER A 235 29.77 4.74 -0.32
CA SER A 235 30.36 3.42 -0.06
C SER A 235 31.84 3.55 0.30
N GLN A 236 32.24 3.04 1.46
CA GLN A 236 33.65 3.00 1.90
C GLN A 236 34.01 1.66 2.55
N PRO A 237 35.27 1.18 2.45
CA PRO A 237 35.73 0.03 3.24
C PRO A 237 35.51 0.27 4.74
N GLY A 238 35.13 -0.78 5.47
CA GLY A 238 34.87 -0.72 6.91
C GLY A 238 33.68 -1.55 7.37
N GLY A 239 33.22 -1.27 8.58
CA GLY A 239 32.05 -1.91 9.20
C GLY A 239 31.24 -0.93 10.04
N GLN A 240 30.86 -1.35 11.25
CA GLN A 240 29.93 -0.59 12.09
C GLN A 240 30.44 0.82 12.43
N GLN A 241 31.74 0.98 12.69
CA GLN A 241 32.30 2.28 13.06
C GLN A 241 32.22 3.27 11.88
N GLU A 242 32.58 2.80 10.70
CA GLU A 242 32.58 3.58 9.46
C GLU A 242 31.16 3.97 9.03
N LEU A 243 30.16 3.10 9.27
CA LEU A 243 28.74 3.43 9.07
C LEU A 243 28.23 4.45 10.11
N LEU A 244 28.66 4.34 11.36
CA LEU A 244 28.32 5.31 12.41
C LEU A 244 28.94 6.69 12.15
N ASP A 245 30.19 6.74 11.70
CA ASP A 245 30.88 7.99 11.36
C ASP A 245 30.23 8.69 10.15
N LEU A 246 29.79 7.92 9.14
CA LEU A 246 28.95 8.42 8.05
C LEU A 246 27.61 8.99 8.57
N SER A 247 26.91 8.30 9.47
CA SER A 247 25.67 8.81 10.08
C SER A 247 25.88 10.12 10.85
N GLY A 248 27.05 10.27 11.46
CA GLY A 248 27.51 11.50 12.12
C GLY A 248 27.71 12.64 11.12
N LEU A 249 28.42 12.38 10.02
CA LEU A 249 28.66 13.33 8.94
C LEU A 249 27.34 13.79 8.29
N ILE A 250 26.45 12.87 7.93
CA ILE A 250 25.13 13.15 7.32
C ILE A 250 24.29 14.06 8.22
N THR A 251 24.35 13.85 9.54
CA THR A 251 23.68 14.71 10.52
C THR A 251 24.35 16.09 10.63
N ALA A 252 25.68 16.14 10.64
CA ALA A 252 26.45 17.39 10.75
C ALA A 252 26.31 18.30 9.52
N LEU A 253 26.10 17.71 8.33
CA LEU A 253 25.81 18.42 7.08
C LEU A 253 24.33 18.83 6.96
N GLY A 254 23.46 18.40 7.87
CA GLY A 254 22.04 18.80 7.92
C GLY A 254 21.15 18.20 6.83
N TRP A 255 21.63 17.19 6.08
CA TRP A 255 20.86 16.57 4.99
C TRP A 255 19.58 15.90 5.48
N VAL A 256 19.65 15.22 6.63
CA VAL A 256 18.46 14.73 7.35
C VAL A 256 18.19 15.69 8.53
N PRO A 257 17.12 16.50 8.50
CA PRO A 257 16.88 17.50 9.56
C PRO A 257 16.34 16.84 10.83
N GLN A 258 16.96 17.16 11.99
CA GLN A 258 16.54 16.69 13.32
C GLN A 258 16.26 15.15 13.37
N PRO A 259 17.23 14.30 12.96
CA PRO A 259 16.96 12.91 12.65
C PRO A 259 16.51 12.10 13.87
N GLU A 260 15.38 11.42 13.75
CA GLU A 260 15.16 10.17 14.49
C GLU A 260 16.22 9.17 14.02
N ARG A 261 16.78 8.41 14.96
CA ARG A 261 17.89 7.48 14.70
C ARG A 261 17.50 6.06 15.11
N GLN A 262 17.46 5.17 14.14
CA GLN A 262 17.36 3.73 14.36
C GLN A 262 18.72 3.15 13.95
N ILE A 263 19.42 2.54 14.92
CA ILE A 263 20.81 2.08 14.79
C ILE A 263 20.88 0.65 15.29
N GLU A 264 21.21 -0.26 14.39
CA GLU A 264 21.30 -1.69 14.67
C GLU A 264 22.68 -2.24 14.26
N SER A 265 22.88 -3.55 14.44
CA SER A 265 24.13 -4.22 14.06
C SER A 265 24.18 -4.42 12.55
N GLY A 266 24.96 -3.60 11.85
CA GLY A 266 25.10 -3.64 10.39
C GLY A 266 24.03 -2.84 9.63
N HIS A 267 23.25 -1.99 10.30
CA HIS A 267 22.25 -1.11 9.67
C HIS A 267 22.09 0.20 10.44
N VAL A 268 21.87 1.29 9.71
CA VAL A 268 21.50 2.61 10.24
C VAL A 268 20.40 3.21 9.36
N LEU A 269 19.31 3.63 9.98
CA LEU A 269 18.21 4.37 9.37
C LEU A 269 18.01 5.69 10.11
N LEU A 270 18.14 6.81 9.37
CA LEU A 270 17.84 8.16 9.84
C LEU A 270 16.60 8.66 9.09
N LYS A 271 15.57 9.11 9.81
CA LYS A 271 14.38 9.79 9.24
C LYS A 271 14.26 11.18 9.84
N GLY A 272 13.95 12.21 9.05
CA GLY A 272 13.84 13.59 9.54
C GLY A 272 13.22 14.56 8.56
N GLN A 273 12.79 15.73 9.05
CA GLN A 273 12.09 16.75 8.24
C GLN A 273 12.20 18.15 8.85
N ASN A 274 12.03 19.17 8.02
CA ASN A 274 11.84 20.56 8.43
C ASN A 274 10.68 21.20 7.63
N SER A 275 10.64 22.52 7.46
CA SER A 275 9.64 23.24 6.65
C SER A 275 9.86 23.12 5.14
N ASP A 276 11.04 22.67 4.71
CA ASP A 276 11.57 22.86 3.37
C ASP A 276 11.73 21.50 2.67
N HIS A 277 12.23 20.49 3.38
CA HIS A 277 12.50 19.14 2.89
C HIS A 277 12.27 18.03 3.94
N PHE A 278 11.95 16.84 3.42
CA PHE A 278 12.13 15.55 4.08
C PHE A 278 13.52 15.00 3.75
N GLY A 279 14.14 14.34 4.73
CA GLY A 279 15.39 13.60 4.56
C GLY A 279 15.27 12.18 5.10
N ARG A 280 15.81 11.21 4.35
CA ARG A 280 16.07 9.85 4.84
C ARG A 280 17.48 9.45 4.46
N ALA A 281 18.23 8.91 5.41
CA ALA A 281 19.49 8.24 5.13
C ALA A 281 19.36 6.79 5.57
N GLU A 282 19.82 5.87 4.75
CA GLU A 282 19.81 4.45 5.07
C GLU A 282 21.09 3.79 4.56
N GLY A 283 21.72 2.98 5.40
CA GLY A 283 22.95 2.28 5.06
C GLY A 283 23.16 1.02 5.85
N TRP A 284 24.00 0.14 5.30
CA TRP A 284 24.27 -1.19 5.79
C TRP A 284 25.78 -1.44 5.87
N VAL A 285 26.16 -2.47 6.62
CA VAL A 285 27.48 -3.10 6.52
C VAL A 285 27.34 -4.36 5.66
N ARG A 286 27.98 -4.36 4.49
CA ARG A 286 27.94 -5.46 3.51
C ARG A 286 29.35 -5.67 2.94
N ASP A 287 29.78 -6.91 2.79
CA ASP A 287 31.04 -7.31 2.13
C ASP A 287 32.30 -6.49 2.53
N GLY A 288 32.44 -6.18 3.82
CA GLY A 288 33.57 -5.40 4.35
C GLY A 288 33.52 -3.90 4.04
N ARG A 289 32.32 -3.37 3.74
CA ARG A 289 32.07 -1.96 3.44
C ARG A 289 30.89 -1.41 4.24
N ALA A 290 30.93 -0.11 4.52
CA ALA A 290 29.80 0.68 4.97
C ALA A 290 29.23 1.46 3.77
N GLU A 291 27.99 1.15 3.39
CA GLU A 291 27.39 1.65 2.14
C GLU A 291 25.89 1.93 2.24
N GLY A 292 25.37 2.81 1.38
CA GLY A 292 23.99 3.28 1.48
C GLY A 292 23.70 4.54 0.66
N PHE A 293 22.58 5.18 0.99
CA PHE A 293 22.11 6.39 0.33
C PHE A 293 21.50 7.42 1.31
N VAL A 294 21.41 8.67 0.85
CA VAL A 294 20.64 9.75 1.46
C VAL A 294 19.71 10.34 0.41
N LEU A 295 18.40 10.26 0.64
CA LEU A 295 17.39 10.95 -0.15
C LEU A 295 16.95 12.24 0.55
N VAL A 296 16.95 13.34 -0.19
CA VAL A 296 16.38 14.64 0.19
C VAL A 296 15.28 15.00 -0.81
N TRP A 297 14.10 15.40 -0.34
CA TRP A 297 12.95 15.71 -1.21
C TRP A 297 12.09 16.84 -0.62
N PRO A 298 11.46 17.72 -1.42
CA PRO A 298 10.70 18.86 -0.89
C PRO A 298 9.56 18.48 0.06
N ALA A 299 9.37 19.29 1.11
CA ALA A 299 8.33 19.09 2.12
C ALA A 299 6.89 19.16 1.57
N ALA A 300 6.72 19.64 0.34
CA ALA A 300 5.44 19.65 -0.37
C ALA A 300 4.98 18.25 -0.85
N ASP A 301 5.87 17.26 -0.90
CA ASP A 301 5.55 15.92 -1.41
C ASP A 301 6.17 14.79 -0.55
N ALA A 302 5.60 14.62 0.65
CA ALA A 302 5.93 13.55 1.58
C ALA A 302 5.76 12.15 0.96
N LYS A 303 4.68 11.93 0.20
CA LYS A 303 4.33 10.60 -0.31
C LYS A 303 5.30 10.12 -1.39
N THR A 304 5.82 11.03 -2.22
CA THR A 304 6.90 10.69 -3.15
C THR A 304 8.23 10.45 -2.43
N HIS A 305 8.55 11.18 -1.35
CA HIS A 305 9.75 10.91 -0.54
C HIS A 305 9.76 9.49 0.03
N GLU A 306 8.67 9.09 0.69
CA GLU A 306 8.54 7.76 1.30
C GLU A 306 8.63 6.65 0.26
N ARG A 307 7.93 6.81 -0.87
CA ARG A 307 7.94 5.84 -1.98
C ARG A 307 9.29 5.75 -2.68
N LEU A 308 9.95 6.86 -2.94
CA LEU A 308 11.31 6.87 -3.52
C LEU A 308 12.30 6.17 -2.58
N ALA A 309 12.24 6.46 -1.29
CA ALA A 309 13.12 5.80 -0.32
C ALA A 309 12.84 4.30 -0.20
N ALA A 310 11.59 3.85 -0.37
CA ALA A 310 11.27 2.42 -0.47
C ALA A 310 11.89 1.78 -1.72
N GLU A 311 11.68 2.37 -2.91
CA GLU A 311 12.29 1.87 -4.16
C GLU A 311 13.81 1.84 -4.09
N MET A 312 14.45 2.87 -3.53
CA MET A 312 15.90 2.96 -3.37
C MET A 312 16.42 1.90 -2.40
N SER A 313 15.76 1.70 -1.25
CA SER A 313 16.12 0.67 -0.26
C SER A 313 15.94 -0.75 -0.82
N ASP A 314 14.88 -0.99 -1.58
CA ASP A 314 14.54 -2.30 -2.16
C ASP A 314 15.36 -2.65 -3.43
N SER A 315 16.08 -1.67 -4.01
CA SER A 315 16.89 -1.87 -5.23
C SER A 315 18.39 -1.60 -5.05
N LEU A 316 18.85 -1.17 -3.86
CA LEU A 316 20.27 -0.90 -3.62
C LEU A 316 21.11 -2.19 -3.63
N THR A 317 21.90 -2.34 -4.68
CA THR A 317 22.93 -3.36 -4.85
C THR A 317 24.29 -2.71 -5.14
N ARG A 318 25.36 -3.51 -5.12
CA ARG A 318 26.58 -3.16 -5.85
C ARG A 318 26.45 -3.57 -7.31
N PHE A 319 27.19 -2.93 -8.21
CA PHE A 319 27.41 -3.40 -9.57
C PHE A 319 28.90 -3.63 -9.80
N GLU A 320 29.23 -4.61 -10.64
CA GLU A 320 30.62 -4.99 -10.91
C GLU A 320 31.20 -4.11 -12.02
N THR A 321 32.22 -3.32 -11.68
CA THR A 321 33.10 -2.63 -12.63
C THR A 321 34.46 -3.32 -12.66
N GLU A 322 35.09 -3.45 -13.83
CA GLU A 322 36.37 -4.16 -13.97
C GLU A 322 37.49 -3.56 -13.09
N ASP A 323 37.43 -2.25 -12.78
CA ASP A 323 38.37 -1.58 -11.86
C ASP A 323 38.12 -1.87 -10.36
N ASN A 324 36.94 -2.35 -9.95
CA ASN A 324 36.64 -2.61 -8.53
C ASN A 324 37.42 -3.83 -7.99
N GLU A 325 37.67 -4.82 -8.84
CA GLU A 325 38.48 -6.00 -8.47
C GLU A 325 39.97 -5.67 -8.35
N ALA A 326 40.47 -4.69 -9.12
CA ALA A 326 41.84 -4.19 -9.00
C ALA A 326 42.09 -3.54 -7.62
N ALA A 327 41.21 -2.65 -7.18
CA ALA A 327 41.32 -2.02 -5.86
C ALA A 327 41.26 -3.04 -4.70
N ALA A 328 40.42 -4.08 -4.82
CA ALA A 328 40.31 -5.14 -3.83
C ALA A 328 41.54 -6.09 -3.81
N SER A 329 42.23 -6.24 -4.95
CA SER A 329 43.40 -7.13 -5.05
C SER A 329 44.74 -6.44 -4.75
N GLU A 330 44.86 -5.12 -4.90
CA GLU A 330 46.03 -4.37 -4.40
C GLU A 330 46.09 -4.36 -2.86
N ASP A 331 44.97 -4.11 -2.16
CA ASP A 331 44.92 -4.08 -0.69
C ASP A 331 45.22 -5.48 -0.09
N ALA A 332 44.81 -6.55 -0.78
CA ALA A 332 45.16 -7.92 -0.45
C ALA A 332 46.64 -8.29 -0.71
N ALA A 333 47.35 -7.54 -1.57
CA ALA A 333 48.76 -7.80 -1.89
C ALA A 333 49.73 -7.23 -0.86
N THR A 334 49.36 -6.17 -0.12
CA THR A 334 50.20 -5.50 0.88
C THR A 334 50.26 -6.18 2.26
N GLY A 335 50.31 -7.51 2.29
CA GLY A 335 50.69 -8.27 3.49
C GLY A 335 52.16 -8.03 3.87
N PRO A 336 52.53 -7.98 5.16
CA PRO A 336 53.90 -7.65 5.58
C PRO A 336 54.90 -8.76 5.23
N GLU A 337 55.96 -8.40 4.49
CA GLU A 337 57.05 -9.32 4.15
C GLU A 337 57.84 -9.73 5.41
N VAL A 338 57.60 -10.96 5.91
CA VAL A 338 58.26 -11.48 7.10
C VAL A 338 59.69 -11.92 6.78
N THR A 339 60.65 -11.01 6.91
CA THR A 339 62.08 -11.31 6.71
C THR A 339 62.56 -12.39 7.70
N PRO A 340 63.05 -13.56 7.24
CA PRO A 340 63.50 -14.63 8.13
C PRO A 340 64.89 -14.34 8.69
N VAL A 341 64.98 -14.09 10.00
CA VAL A 341 66.26 -13.90 10.71
C VAL A 341 66.95 -15.26 10.93
N GLN A 342 68.16 -15.42 10.41
CA GLN A 342 69.03 -16.58 10.67
C GLN A 342 70.20 -16.25 11.60
N GLN A 343 70.05 -16.58 12.88
CA GLN A 343 70.98 -17.35 13.74
C GLN A 343 70.60 -17.28 15.22
#